data_AF-A0A348UXB9-F1
#
_entry.id   AF-A0A348UXB9-F1
#
_cell.length_a   1.000
_cell.length_b   1.000
_cell.length_c   1.000
_cell.angle_alpha   90.00
_cell.angle_beta   90.00
_cell.angle_gamma   90.00
#
_symmetry.space_group_name_H-M   'P 1'
#
loop_
_entity.id
_entity.type
_entity.pdbx_description
1 polymer ?
#
loop_
_entity_poly.entity_id
_entity_poly.type
_entity_poly.pdbx_seq_one_letter_code
_entity_poly.pdbx_strand_id
1 'polypeptide(L)'
;MSDKMEMIDVGAWFDTILTEYKRAKKLHPVWPTDPIHAAAVVSEEAGELVRAANRFWYEGASEDEMVDEAVQVGAMAIRFLIGIGGYRGMK
;
A
#
# COMPACT_ATOMS: atom_id res chain seq x y z
N MET A 1 17.10 29.78 8.49
CA MET A 1 16.42 28.74 7.68
C MET A 1 16.44 27.42 8.47
N SER A 2 16.13 27.46 9.76
CA SER A 2 14.85 27.06 10.37
C SER A 2 14.43 25.63 10.02
N ASP A 3 15.06 24.69 10.73
CA ASP A 3 14.50 23.44 11.28
C ASP A 3 12.95 23.37 11.28
N LYS A 4 12.36 23.11 10.12
CA LYS A 4 10.93 22.81 9.94
C LYS A 4 10.72 21.64 8.97
N MET A 5 11.71 20.74 8.87
CA MET A 5 11.37 19.37 8.49
C MET A 5 10.84 18.75 9.78
N GLU A 6 9.54 18.91 10.00
CA GLU A 6 8.85 18.28 11.13
C GLU A 6 9.28 16.82 11.21
N MET A 7 9.59 16.39 12.43
CA MET A 7 9.89 15.00 12.73
C MET A 7 8.79 14.14 12.14
N ILE A 8 9.07 13.49 11.00
CA ILE A 8 8.16 12.56 10.35
C ILE A 8 7.85 11.51 11.40
N ASP A 9 6.63 11.52 11.93
CA ASP A 9 6.17 10.49 12.84
C ASP A 9 5.94 9.22 12.01
N VAL A 10 7.01 8.46 11.84
CA VAL A 10 6.99 7.15 11.19
C VAL A 10 5.92 6.25 11.83
N GLY A 11 5.66 6.41 13.13
CA GLY A 11 4.58 5.71 13.84
C GLY A 11 3.21 6.07 13.28
N ALA A 12 2.91 7.35 13.07
CA ALA A 12 1.65 7.79 12.48
C ALA A 12 1.43 7.22 11.06
N TRP A 13 2.49 7.09 10.26
CA TRP A 13 2.39 6.43 8.95
C TRP A 13 2.10 4.94 9.06
N PHE A 14 2.73 4.23 10.01
CA PHE A 14 2.39 2.85 10.29
C PHE A 14 0.93 2.70 10.76
N ASP A 15 0.42 3.59 11.60
CA ASP A 15 -0.98 3.58 12.04
C ASP A 15 -1.96 3.81 10.88
N THR A 16 -1.60 4.70 9.95
CA THR A 16 -2.36 4.95 8.72
C THR A 16 -2.40 3.70 7.84
N ILE A 17 -1.24 3.06 7.60
CA ILE A 17 -1.15 1.78 6.87
C ILE A 17 -1.97 0.68 7.54
N LEU A 18 -1.93 0.57 8.86
CA LEU A 18 -2.71 -0.42 9.60
C LEU A 18 -4.21 -0.15 9.53
N THR A 19 -4.61 1.12 9.50
CA THR A 19 -6.01 1.53 9.30
C THR A 19 -6.46 1.15 7.90
N GLU A 20 -5.64 1.39 6.88
CA GLU A 20 -5.93 1.00 5.51
C GLU A 20 -6.00 -0.52 5.35
N TYR A 21 -5.08 -1.28 5.94
CA TYR A 21 -5.14 -2.74 5.98
C TYR A 21 -6.49 -3.24 6.53
N LYS A 22 -6.98 -2.67 7.64
CA LYS A 22 -8.28 -3.02 8.22
C LYS A 22 -9.43 -2.68 7.27
N ARG A 23 -9.37 -1.52 6.59
CA ARG A 23 -10.36 -1.09 5.60
C ARG A 23 -10.38 -2.05 4.40
N ALA A 24 -9.23 -2.29 3.79
CA ALA A 24 -9.10 -3.17 2.63
C ALA A 24 -9.53 -4.61 2.93
N LYS A 25 -9.25 -5.13 4.13
CA LYS A 25 -9.75 -6.44 4.57
C LYS A 25 -11.29 -6.48 4.69
N LYS A 26 -11.91 -5.38 5.09
CA LYS A 26 -13.38 -5.27 5.17
C LYS A 26 -14.01 -5.20 3.77
N LEU A 27 -13.40 -4.47 2.84
CA LEU A 27 -13.89 -4.31 1.46
C LEU A 27 -13.63 -5.55 0.60
N HIS A 28 -12.47 -6.18 0.77
CA HIS A 28 -12.02 -7.34 0.01
C HIS A 28 -11.70 -8.50 0.98
N PRO A 29 -12.72 -9.17 1.55
CA PRO A 29 -12.50 -10.18 2.59
C PRO A 29 -11.79 -11.43 2.10
N VAL A 30 -11.88 -11.73 0.80
CA VAL A 30 -11.18 -12.85 0.17
C VAL A 30 -9.76 -12.40 -0.20
N TRP A 31 -8.76 -13.23 0.14
CA TRP A 31 -7.37 -13.04 -0.27
C TRP A 31 -6.91 -14.26 -1.06
N PRO A 32 -6.05 -14.10 -2.09
CA PRO A 32 -5.55 -15.23 -2.85
C PRO A 32 -4.78 -16.22 -1.98
N THR A 33 -4.95 -17.52 -2.26
CA THR A 33 -4.18 -18.60 -1.61
C THR A 33 -2.96 -19.02 -2.42
N ASP A 34 -2.79 -18.48 -3.63
CA ASP A 34 -1.57 -18.66 -4.39
C ASP A 34 -0.72 -17.38 -4.29
N PRO A 35 0.61 -17.52 -4.16
CA PRO A 35 1.47 -16.36 -3.92
C PRO A 35 1.62 -15.46 -5.15
N ILE A 36 1.31 -15.96 -6.36
CA ILE A 36 1.44 -15.18 -7.61
C ILE A 36 0.34 -14.13 -7.69
N HIS A 37 -0.92 -14.51 -7.54
CA HIS A 37 -2.03 -13.56 -7.54
C HIS A 37 -1.97 -12.64 -6.30
N ALA A 38 -1.53 -13.15 -5.14
CA ALA A 38 -1.34 -12.30 -3.96
C ALA A 38 -0.26 -11.22 -4.20
N ALA A 39 0.86 -11.57 -4.83
CA ALA A 39 1.90 -10.61 -5.21
C ALA A 39 1.43 -9.63 -6.30
N ALA A 40 0.59 -10.09 -7.24
CA ALA A 40 0.01 -9.25 -8.28
C ALA A 40 -0.85 -8.12 -7.69
N VAL A 41 -1.63 -8.39 -6.63
CA VAL A 41 -2.40 -7.34 -5.92
C VAL A 41 -1.47 -6.28 -5.32
N VAL A 42 -0.35 -6.67 -4.71
CA VAL A 42 0.64 -5.70 -4.21
C VAL A 42 1.23 -4.87 -5.37
N SER A 43 1.51 -5.52 -6.49
CA SER A 43 2.07 -4.87 -7.67
C SER A 43 1.09 -3.91 -8.35
N GLU A 44 -0.22 -4.16 -8.27
CA GLU A 44 -1.27 -3.28 -8.80
C GLU A 44 -1.23 -1.93 -8.08
N GLU A 45 -1.24 -1.92 -6.75
CA GLU A 45 -1.12 -0.69 -5.95
C GLU A 45 0.20 0.04 -6.20
N ALA A 46 1.29 -0.70 -6.38
CA ALA A 46 2.59 -0.10 -6.69
C ALA A 46 2.59 0.58 -8.07
N GLY A 47 1.84 0.04 -9.03
CA GLY A 47 1.58 0.66 -10.32
C GLY A 47 0.77 1.95 -10.18
N GLU A 48 -0.26 1.95 -9.35
CA GLU A 48 -1.07 3.14 -9.07
C GLU A 48 -0.27 4.23 -8.36
N LEU A 49 0.63 3.88 -7.45
CA LEU A 49 1.59 4.83 -6.86
C LEU A 49 2.48 5.47 -7.93
N VAL A 50 3.01 4.69 -8.87
CA VAL A 50 3.80 5.23 -9.98
C VAL A 50 2.95 6.18 -10.84
N ARG A 51 1.68 5.83 -11.10
CA ARG A 51 0.74 6.70 -11.82
C ARG A 51 0.48 8.00 -11.05
N ALA A 52 0.21 7.95 -9.75
CA ALA A 52 -0.02 9.13 -8.92
C ALA A 52 1.21 10.06 -8.92
N ALA A 53 2.41 9.50 -8.79
CA ALA A 53 3.65 10.28 -8.88
C ALA A 53 3.84 10.93 -10.27
N ASN A 54 3.53 10.20 -11.34
CA ASN A 54 3.58 10.73 -12.70
C ASN A 54 2.59 11.89 -12.90
N ARG A 55 1.36 11.75 -12.39
CA ARG A 55 0.33 12.79 -12.45
C ARG A 55 0.67 14.01 -11.60
N PHE A 56 1.23 13.81 -10.40
CA PHE A 56 1.76 14.91 -9.59
C PHE A 56 2.82 15.71 -10.38
N TRP A 57 3.79 15.01 -10.96
CA TRP A 57 4.91 15.63 -11.65
C TRP A 57 4.55 16.34 -12.95
N TYR A 58 3.71 15.72 -13.80
CA TYR A 58 3.41 16.23 -15.14
C TYR A 58 2.06 16.93 -15.27
N GLU A 59 1.09 16.62 -14.40
CA GLU A 59 -0.29 17.10 -14.52
C GLU A 59 -0.72 18.02 -13.37
N GLY A 60 0.13 18.20 -12.35
CA GLY A 60 -0.20 19.01 -11.18
C GLY A 60 -1.30 18.40 -10.31
N ALA A 61 -1.41 17.06 -10.29
CA ALA A 61 -2.30 16.35 -9.37
C ALA A 61 -1.89 16.56 -7.89
N SER A 62 -2.75 16.20 -6.94
CA SER A 62 -2.49 16.39 -5.51
C SER A 62 -1.41 15.43 -4.98
N GLU A 63 -0.62 15.88 -4.00
CA GLU A 63 0.27 15.01 -3.21
C GLU A 63 -0.52 13.94 -2.44
N ASP A 64 -1.78 14.22 -2.10
CA ASP A 64 -2.67 13.29 -1.40
C ASP A 64 -2.86 11.98 -2.18
N GLU A 65 -2.90 12.03 -3.52
CA GLU A 65 -3.00 10.82 -4.34
C GLU A 65 -1.78 9.92 -4.11
N MET A 66 -0.56 10.48 -4.04
CA MET A 66 0.64 9.69 -3.76
C MET A 66 0.61 9.10 -2.35
N VAL A 67 0.10 9.84 -1.37
CA VAL A 67 -0.05 9.36 0.01
C VAL A 67 -1.02 8.19 0.07
N ASP A 68 -2.20 8.33 -0.55
CA ASP A 68 -3.23 7.29 -0.59
C ASP A 68 -2.71 6.01 -1.23
N GLU A 69 -2.03 6.08 -2.38
CA GLU A 69 -1.51 4.89 -3.06
C GLU A 69 -0.32 4.27 -2.29
N ALA A 70 0.57 5.08 -1.68
CA ALA A 70 1.67 4.56 -0.86
C ALA A 70 1.16 3.81 0.38
N VAL A 71 0.10 4.32 1.01
CA VAL A 71 -0.56 3.68 2.16
C VAL A 71 -1.21 2.35 1.72
N GLN A 72 -1.86 2.32 0.56
CA GLN A 72 -2.46 1.10 -0.02
C GLN A 72 -1.40 0.04 -0.34
N VAL A 73 -0.26 0.43 -0.94
CA VAL A 73 0.89 -0.48 -1.15
C VAL A 73 1.34 -1.11 0.16
N GLY A 74 1.53 -0.30 1.21
CA GLY A 74 1.90 -0.79 2.54
C GLY A 74 0.87 -1.78 3.10
N ALA A 75 -0.42 -1.45 2.97
CA ALA A 75 -1.52 -2.31 3.42
C ALA A 75 -1.55 -3.65 2.67
N MET A 76 -1.36 -3.66 1.35
CA MET A 76 -1.33 -4.89 0.55
C MET A 76 -0.08 -5.72 0.85
N ALA A 77 1.06 -5.09 1.08
CA ALA A 77 2.26 -5.78 1.55
C ALA A 77 2.03 -6.48 2.90
N ILE A 78 1.35 -5.85 3.86
CA ILE A 78 0.97 -6.49 5.13
C ILE A 78 0.03 -7.69 4.89
N ARG A 79 -0.98 -7.56 4.02
CA ARG A 79 -1.86 -8.69 3.67
C ARG A 79 -1.07 -9.85 3.07
N PHE A 80 -0.13 -9.54 2.18
CA PHE A 80 0.74 -10.53 1.57
C PHE A 80 1.56 -11.28 2.62
N LEU A 81 2.17 -10.56 3.57
CA LEU A 81 2.96 -11.14 4.68
C LEU A 81 2.11 -12.06 5.57
N ILE A 82 0.90 -11.63 5.94
CA ILE A 82 -0.03 -12.44 6.75
C ILE A 82 -0.42 -13.72 6.00
N GLY A 83 -0.53 -13.66 4.67
CA GLY A 83 -0.89 -14.81 3.83
C GLY A 83 0.20 -15.88 3.68
N ILE A 84 1.47 -15.59 4.01
CA ILE A 84 2.61 -16.50 3.75
C ILE A 84 2.39 -17.92 4.27
N GLY A 85 1.82 -18.09 5.46
CA GLY A 85 1.55 -19.41 6.04
C GLY A 85 0.39 -20.18 5.39
N GLY A 86 -0.45 -19.52 4.58
CA GLY A 86 -1.61 -20.11 3.92
C GLY A 86 -1.42 -20.37 2.42
N TYR A 87 -0.30 -19.93 1.84
CA TYR A 87 -0.07 -20.08 0.41
C TYR A 87 0.21 -21.53 0.02
N ARG A 88 -0.34 -21.94 -1.14
CA ARG A 88 -0.18 -23.28 -1.69
C ARG A 88 0.66 -23.21 -2.95
N GLY A 89 1.75 -23.98 -2.96
CA GLY A 89 2.50 -24.26 -4.18
C GLY A 89 1.81 -25.34 -5.01
N MET A 90 2.11 -25.41 -6.30
CA MET A 90 1.61 -26.46 -7.20
C MET A 90 2.36 -27.81 -7.06
N LYS A 91 2.97 -28.08 -5.90
CA LYS A 91 3.73 -29.32 -5.66
C LYS A 91 2.98 -30.22 -4.69
#